data_AF-A0A6G3XMC5-F1
#
_entry.id   AF-A0A6G3XMC5-F1
#
_cell.length_a   1.000
_cell.length_b   1.000
_cell.length_c   1.000
_cell.angle_alpha   90.00
_cell.angle_beta   90.00
_cell.angle_gamma   90.00
#
_symmetry.space_group_name_H-M   'P 1'
#
loop_
_entity.id
_entity.type
_entity.pdbx_description
1 polymer ?
#
loop_
_entity_poly.entity_id
_entity_poly.type
_entity_poly.pdbx_seq_one_letter_code
_entity_poly.pdbx_strand_id
1 'polypeptide(L)'
;WLHDAVEDDALSAEWLAAAALPQEVKDMVLAVTKRPGEELSSYTARILATPGALLVKEADLAHNADPARLAVLDAATRTRLTAKYAQVRELLGLTGGESPPDRKNPANPETH
;
A
#
# COMPACT_ATOMS: atom_id res chain seq x y z
N TRP A 1 10.64 -7.21 5.08
CA TRP A 1 9.28 -7.65 4.62
C TRP A 1 9.59 -8.96 3.90
N LEU A 2 9.12 -10.11 4.38
CA LEU A 2 10.07 -11.19 4.69
C LEU A 2 10.63 -12.05 3.53
N HIS A 3 10.40 -11.71 2.26
CA HIS A 3 11.44 -11.90 1.24
C HIS A 3 11.47 -10.78 0.18
N ASP A 4 10.35 -10.17 -0.20
CA ASP A 4 10.33 -9.11 -1.23
C ASP A 4 10.81 -7.72 -0.80
N ALA A 5 10.93 -7.42 0.51
CA ALA A 5 11.63 -6.18 0.91
C ALA A 5 13.01 -6.47 1.51
N VAL A 6 13.65 -7.53 1.03
CA VAL A 6 15.08 -7.79 1.20
C VAL A 6 15.66 -8.23 -0.15
N GLU A 7 15.15 -7.73 -1.28
CA GLU A 7 16.08 -7.37 -2.35
C GLU A 7 16.62 -5.97 -2.02
N ASP A 8 17.37 -5.88 -0.91
CA ASP A 8 17.91 -4.66 -0.31
C ASP A 8 19.07 -4.05 -1.13
N ASP A 9 19.02 -4.19 -2.46
CA ASP A 9 19.91 -3.49 -3.40
C ASP A 9 19.36 -3.41 -4.84
N ALA A 10 18.06 -3.68 -5.06
CA ALA A 10 17.54 -3.82 -6.43
C ALA A 10 17.56 -2.51 -7.22
N LEU A 11 17.29 -1.35 -6.59
CA LEU A 11 17.32 -0.04 -7.25
C LEU A 11 17.73 1.05 -6.25
N SER A 12 18.88 1.68 -6.47
CA SER A 12 19.36 2.77 -5.64
C SER A 12 18.57 4.07 -5.89
N ALA A 13 18.61 5.01 -4.93
CA ALA A 13 18.01 6.33 -5.13
C ALA A 13 18.61 7.07 -6.35
N GLU A 14 19.91 6.86 -6.59
CA GLU A 14 20.63 7.38 -7.74
C GLU A 14 20.13 6.78 -9.06
N TRP A 15 19.83 5.47 -9.08
CA TRP A 15 19.23 4.84 -10.25
C TRP A 15 17.85 5.45 -10.55
N LEU A 16 17.00 5.61 -9.51
CA LEU A 16 15.67 6.17 -9.70
C LEU A 16 15.73 7.63 -10.18
N ALA A 17 16.70 8.40 -9.69
CA ALA A 17 16.96 9.75 -10.16
C ALA A 17 17.31 9.77 -11.66
N ALA A 18 18.17 8.84 -12.11
CA ALA A 18 18.62 8.73 -13.50
C ALA A 18 17.59 8.09 -14.45
N ALA A 19 16.60 7.37 -13.93
CA ALA A 19 15.61 6.68 -14.75
C ALA A 19 14.78 7.65 -15.61
N ALA A 20 14.51 7.28 -16.86
CA ALA A 20 13.62 8.01 -17.77
C ALA A 20 12.14 7.78 -17.43
N LEU A 21 11.77 8.01 -16.17
CA LEU A 21 10.42 7.92 -15.63
C LEU A 21 9.86 9.32 -15.38
N PRO A 22 8.53 9.51 -15.50
CA PRO A 22 7.87 10.72 -15.02
C PRO A 22 8.18 10.98 -13.55
N GLN A 23 8.31 12.26 -13.16
CA GLN A 23 8.65 12.64 -11.78
C GLN A 23 7.62 12.11 -10.78
N GLU A 24 6.33 12.14 -11.13
CA GLU A 24 5.24 11.58 -10.32
C GLU A 24 5.45 10.10 -9.99
N VAL A 25 5.97 9.31 -10.93
CA VAL A 25 6.26 7.88 -10.71
C VAL A 25 7.41 7.72 -9.74
N LYS A 26 8.46 8.53 -9.88
CA LYS A 26 9.59 8.54 -8.95
C LYS A 26 9.15 8.92 -7.54
N ASP A 27 8.28 9.94 -7.42
CA ASP A 27 7.76 10.40 -6.14
C ASP A 27 6.92 9.31 -5.46
N MET A 28 6.06 8.61 -6.21
CA MET A 28 5.32 7.46 -5.69
C MET A 28 6.24 6.34 -5.19
N VAL A 29 7.24 5.95 -5.99
CA VAL A 29 8.21 4.91 -5.62
C VAL A 29 8.99 5.31 -4.36
N LEU A 30 9.45 6.55 -4.29
CA LEU A 30 10.11 7.08 -3.11
C LEU A 30 9.17 7.04 -1.90
N ALA A 31 7.93 7.50 -2.04
CA ALA A 31 6.93 7.54 -0.98
C ALA A 31 6.65 6.15 -0.39
N VAL A 32 6.49 5.12 -1.22
CA VAL A 32 6.22 3.75 -0.76
C VAL A 32 7.47 3.00 -0.29
N THR A 33 8.66 3.53 -0.53
CA THR A 33 9.91 2.97 -0.01
C THR A 33 10.16 3.46 1.42
N LYS A 34 10.07 2.55 2.39
CA LYS A 34 10.31 2.88 3.81
C LYS A 34 11.80 3.12 4.05
N ARG A 35 12.16 4.20 4.75
CA ARG A 35 13.56 4.52 5.06
C ARG A 35 14.05 3.73 6.29
N PRO A 36 15.35 3.39 6.37
CA PRO A 36 15.94 2.79 7.57
C PRO A 36 15.66 3.66 8.80
N GLY A 37 15.15 3.06 9.88
CA GLY A 37 14.81 3.78 11.12
C GLY A 37 13.56 4.67 11.05
N GLU A 38 12.84 4.73 9.93
CA GLU A 38 11.63 5.55 9.83
C GLU A 38 10.51 5.00 10.71
N GLU A 39 9.89 5.87 11.49
CA GLU A 39 8.68 5.53 12.25
C GLU A 39 7.53 5.16 11.31
N LEU A 40 6.71 4.20 11.72
CA LEU A 40 5.64 3.73 10.85
C LEU A 40 4.62 4.83 10.54
N SER A 41 4.33 5.69 11.52
CA SER A 41 3.43 6.85 11.37
C SER A 41 4.00 7.88 10.38
N SER A 42 5.30 8.18 10.43
CA SER A 42 5.95 9.09 9.49
C SER A 42 5.95 8.51 8.07
N TYR A 43 6.20 7.21 7.93
CA TYR A 43 6.14 6.52 6.65
C TYR A 43 4.74 6.57 6.02
N THR A 44 3.69 6.25 6.78
CA THR A 44 2.31 6.28 6.27
C THR A 44 1.84 7.70 6.00
N ALA A 45 2.24 8.69 6.81
CA ALA A 45 1.95 10.10 6.54
C ALA A 45 2.56 10.57 5.20
N ARG A 46 3.78 10.13 4.89
CA ARG A 46 4.45 10.43 3.62
C ARG A 46 3.75 9.81 2.41
N ILE A 47 3.26 8.57 2.56
CA ILE A 47 2.42 7.92 1.55
C ILE A 47 1.14 8.73 1.31
N LEU A 48 0.43 9.12 2.37
CA LEU A 48 -0.81 9.89 2.26
C LEU A 48 -0.60 11.29 1.67
N ALA A 49 0.57 11.89 1.89
CA ALA A 49 0.93 13.19 1.32
C ALA A 49 1.34 13.14 -0.17
N THR A 50 1.53 11.93 -0.74
CA THR A 50 2.02 11.77 -2.12
C THR A 50 0.88 11.27 -3.03
N PRO A 51 0.45 12.07 -4.03
CA PRO A 51 -0.59 11.65 -4.98
C PRO A 51 -0.26 10.30 -5.63
N GLY A 52 -1.24 9.39 -5.66
CA GLY A 52 -1.11 8.06 -6.25
C GLY A 52 -0.37 7.01 -5.39
N ALA A 53 0.43 7.42 -4.40
CA ALA A 53 1.21 6.48 -3.59
C ALA A 53 0.35 5.56 -2.71
N LEU A 54 -0.83 6.02 -2.28
CA LEU A 54 -1.77 5.18 -1.52
C LEU A 54 -2.23 3.97 -2.32
N LEU A 55 -2.57 4.13 -3.61
CA LEU A 55 -2.99 3.04 -4.48
C LEU A 55 -1.88 2.00 -4.67
N VAL A 56 -0.65 2.47 -4.90
CA VAL A 56 0.53 1.59 -4.98
C VAL A 56 0.68 0.81 -3.68
N LYS A 57 0.55 1.50 -2.54
CA LYS A 57 0.71 0.86 -1.22
C LYS A 57 -0.40 -0.13 -0.89
N GLU A 58 -1.62 0.13 -1.33
CA GLU A 58 -2.75 -0.78 -1.15
C GLU A 58 -2.56 -2.08 -1.94
N ALA A 59 -2.15 -1.98 -3.21
CA ALA A 59 -1.85 -3.15 -4.04
C ALA A 59 -0.71 -4.00 -3.44
N ASP A 60 0.34 -3.32 -2.97
CA ASP A 60 1.47 -3.90 -2.25
C ASP A 60 1.02 -4.66 -0.99
N LEU A 61 0.16 -4.06 -0.16
CA LEU A 61 -0.41 -4.70 1.02
C LEU A 61 -1.32 -5.90 0.69
N ALA A 62 -2.11 -5.81 -0.39
CA ALA A 62 -2.97 -6.91 -0.83
C ALA A 62 -2.15 -8.11 -1.31
N HIS A 63 -1.12 -7.86 -2.14
CA HIS A 63 -0.20 -8.89 -2.60
C HIS A 63 0.53 -9.58 -1.45
N ASN A 64 0.91 -8.82 -0.43
CA ASN A 64 1.63 -9.35 0.73
C ASN A 64 0.78 -10.06 1.77
N ALA A 65 -0.51 -9.72 1.81
CA ALA A 65 -1.48 -10.40 2.67
C ALA A 65 -2.04 -11.68 2.02
N ASP A 66 -1.56 -12.07 0.84
CA ASP A 66 -1.96 -13.31 0.16
C ASP A 66 -1.79 -14.52 1.12
N PRO A 67 -2.88 -15.28 1.39
CA PRO A 67 -2.83 -16.43 2.28
C PRO A 67 -1.80 -17.49 1.88
N ALA A 68 -1.59 -17.72 0.58
CA ALA A 68 -0.60 -18.67 0.09
C ALA A 68 0.82 -18.22 0.42
N ARG A 69 1.11 -16.91 0.32
CA ARG A 69 2.41 -16.34 0.73
C ARG A 69 2.63 -16.39 2.23
N LEU A 70 1.58 -16.19 3.02
CA LEU A 70 1.66 -16.28 4.48
C LEU A 70 1.77 -17.74 4.97
N ALA A 71 1.20 -18.70 4.25
CA ALA A 71 1.20 -20.11 4.62
C ALA A 71 2.61 -20.72 4.64
N VAL A 72 3.52 -20.25 3.79
CA VAL A 72 4.90 -20.77 3.71
C VAL A 72 5.84 -20.23 4.79
N LEU A 73 5.40 -19.24 5.58
CA LEU A 73 6.18 -18.64 6.67
C LEU A 73 5.98 -19.40 7.99
N ASP A 74 6.97 -19.30 8.89
CA ASP A 74 6.82 -19.77 10.26
C ASP A 74 5.74 -18.96 11.03
N ALA A 75 5.19 -19.57 12.08
CA ALA A 75 4.06 -19.00 12.81
C ALA A 75 4.36 -17.64 13.47
N ALA A 76 5.60 -17.44 13.95
CA ALA A 76 5.99 -16.21 14.62
C ALA A 76 6.12 -15.07 13.60
N THR A 77 6.76 -15.33 12.46
CA THR A 77 6.82 -14.38 11.35
C THR A 77 5.44 -14.02 10.85
N ARG A 78 4.58 -15.02 10.60
CA ARG A 78 3.22 -14.80 10.10
C ARG A 78 2.44 -13.88 11.02
N THR A 79 2.42 -14.18 12.32
CA THR A 79 1.75 -13.36 13.33
C THR A 79 2.24 -11.92 13.32
N ARG A 80 3.56 -11.73 13.30
CA ARG A 80 4.18 -10.39 13.28
C ARG A 80 3.83 -9.60 12.02
N LEU A 81 3.85 -10.25 10.86
CA LEU A 81 3.52 -9.60 9.59
C LEU A 81 2.05 -9.24 9.50
N THR A 82 1.14 -10.14 9.91
CA THR A 82 -0.29 -9.87 9.95
C THR A 82 -0.61 -8.66 10.84
N ALA A 83 -0.03 -8.61 12.05
CA ALA A 83 -0.20 -7.47 12.95
C ALA A 83 0.34 -6.17 12.33
N LYS A 84 1.52 -6.24 11.70
CA LYS A 84 2.09 -5.09 10.99
C LYS A 84 1.21 -4.61 9.84
N TYR A 85 0.63 -5.52 9.04
CA TYR A 85 -0.24 -5.14 7.91
C TYR A 85 -1.55 -4.51 8.39
N ALA A 86 -2.14 -5.03 9.47
CA ALA A 86 -3.31 -4.41 10.09
C ALA A 86 -3.01 -2.98 10.56
N GLN A 87 -1.89 -2.77 11.26
CA GLN A 87 -1.47 -1.45 11.71
C GLN A 87 -1.23 -0.46 10.56
N VAL A 88 -0.58 -0.91 9.47
CA VAL A 88 -0.37 -0.05 8.30
C VAL A 88 -1.70 0.32 7.64
N ARG A 89 -2.63 -0.64 7.50
CA ARG A 89 -3.98 -0.37 6.95
C ARG A 89 -4.74 0.66 7.77
N GLU A 90 -4.67 0.57 9.10
CA GLU A 90 -5.28 1.54 10.01
C GLU A 90 -4.70 2.95 9.81
N LEU A 91 -3.38 3.07 9.80
CA LEU A 91 -2.70 4.35 9.58
C LEU A 91 -2.95 4.97 8.19
N LEU A 92 -3.31 4.14 7.20
CA LEU A 92 -3.66 4.58 5.85
C LEU A 92 -5.18 4.79 5.65
N GLY A 93 -6.01 4.54 6.67
CA GLY A 93 -7.47 4.64 6.56
C GLY A 93 -8.13 3.55 5.72
N LEU A 94 -7.46 2.41 5.51
CA LEU A 94 -7.93 1.29 4.67
C LEU A 94 -8.73 0.22 5.46
N THR A 95 -9.32 0.61 6.59
CA THR A 95 -10.07 -0.30 7.49
C THR A 95 -11.54 -0.47 7.11
N GLY A 96 -12.05 0.33 6.16
CA GLY A 96 -13.42 0.28 5.66
C GLY A 96 -13.55 -0.44 4.31
N GLY A 97 -13.74 -1.76 4.34
CA GLY A 97 -14.34 -2.47 3.22
C GLY A 97 -15.86 -2.34 3.29
N GLU A 98 -16.40 -1.15 3.04
CA GLU A 98 -17.85 -0.97 2.89
C GLU A 98 -18.13 -0.33 1.52
N SER A 99 -18.73 -1.13 0.64
CA SER A 99 -19.28 -0.68 -0.64
C SER A 99 -20.16 0.56 -0.43
N PRO A 100 -20.18 1.52 -1.37
CA PRO A 100 -21.13 2.63 -1.30
C PRO A 100 -22.56 2.07 -1.15
N PRO A 101 -23.41 2.65 -0.28
CA PRO A 101 -24.80 2.22 -0.22
C PRO A 101 -25.44 2.45 -1.59
N ASP A 102 -26.05 1.37 -2.09
CA ASP A 102 -26.84 1.29 -3.30
C ASP A 102 -27.78 2.50 -3.37
N ARG A 103 -27.42 3.50 -4.19
CA ARG A 103 -28.24 4.69 -4.37
C ARG A 103 -29.40 4.28 -5.28
N LYS A 104 -30.42 3.66 -4.70
CA LYS A 104 -31.74 3.53 -5.33
C LYS A 104 -32.12 4.93 -5.83
N ASN A 105 -32.23 5.06 -7.14
CA ASN A 105 -32.70 6.26 -7.82
C ASN A 105 -34.18 6.05 -8.15
N PRO A 106 -35.16 6.52 -7.34
CA PRO A 106 -36.54 6.55 -7.77
C PRO A 106 -36.78 7.90 -8.46
N ALA A 107 -36.36 8.02 -9.71
CA ALA A 107 -36.76 9.14 -10.55
C ALA A 107 -36.64 8.76 -12.03
N ASN A 108 -37.66 8.05 -12.53
CA ASN A 108 -38.09 8.25 -13.90
C ASN A 108 -39.62 8.33 -13.89
N PRO A 109 -40.24 9.48 -14.22
CA PRO A 109 -41.66 9.50 -14.52
C PRO A 109 -41.85 8.93 -15.92
N GLU A 110 -42.57 7.82 -16.04
CA GLU A 110 -43.01 7.32 -17.34
C GLU A 110 -43.92 8.37 -17.97
N THR A 111 -43.55 8.81 -19.17
CA THR A 111 -44.39 9.61 -20.05
C THR A 111 -45.07 8.65 -21.00
N HIS A 112 -46.40 8.55 -20.92
CA HIS A 112 -47.28 8.24 -22.04
C HIS A 112 -48.69 8.77 -21.77
#